data_AF-A0A7C4BYM6-F1
#
_entry.id   AF-A0A7C4BYM6-F1
#
_cell.length_a   1.000
_cell.length_b   1.000
_cell.length_c   1.000
_cell.angle_alpha   90.00
_cell.angle_beta   90.00
_cell.angle_gamma   90.00
#
_symmetry.space_group_name_H-M   'P 1'
#
loop_
_entity.id
_entity.type
_entity.pdbx_description
1 polymer ?
#
loop_
_entity_poly.entity_id
_entity_poly.type
_entity_poly.pdbx_seq_one_letter_code
_entity_poly.pdbx_strand_id
1 'polypeptide(L)'
;MGIRRDISDMLKKNRKILVATAGLLLGAGLLFAQGPGLRARGEFKPRFLGAGLGLTEDQKAKAKSIFGAAREQGKPVMEQLKSGHQAMAEAVKANDGARIKELADSQAALMSQLIAIRSQAMAQFYATLTPEQKAKADEFRNRVKERMEKRMSKRGQF
;
A
#
# COMPACT_ATOMS: atom_id res chain seq x y z
N MET A 1 19.67 58.69 17.49
CA MET A 1 19.35 58.16 16.15
C MET A 1 18.63 56.83 16.34
N GLY A 2 17.29 56.88 16.42
CA GLY A 2 16.45 55.71 16.75
C GLY A 2 15.82 55.13 15.49
N ILE A 3 16.26 53.95 15.08
CA ILE A 3 15.68 53.18 13.98
C ILE A 3 14.89 52.03 14.61
N ARG A 4 13.58 52.21 14.73
CA ARG A 4 12.56 51.15 14.65
C ARG A 4 11.25 51.80 14.23
N ARG A 5 10.81 51.56 13.00
CA ARG A 5 9.40 51.68 12.64
C ARG A 5 9.01 50.44 11.83
N ASP A 6 7.97 49.81 12.35
CA ASP A 6 7.44 48.51 12.01
C ASP A 6 6.97 48.39 10.56
N ILE A 7 7.12 47.18 10.02
CA ILE A 7 6.61 46.70 8.73
C ILE A 7 5.08 46.45 8.79
N SER A 8 4.41 46.93 9.84
CA SER A 8 3.00 46.69 10.13
C SER A 8 2.03 47.69 9.48
N ASP A 9 2.39 48.26 8.32
CA ASP A 9 1.55 49.22 7.58
C ASP A 9 1.17 48.77 6.16
N MET A 10 1.41 47.50 5.81
CA MET A 10 1.09 47.00 4.46
C MET A 10 -0.19 46.18 4.35
N LEU A 11 -1.20 46.44 5.20
CA LEU A 11 -2.54 45.81 5.09
C LEU A 11 -3.67 46.72 5.59
N LYS A 12 -3.97 47.84 4.90
CA LYS A 12 -5.34 48.45 4.82
C LYS A 12 -5.35 49.78 4.03
N LYS A 13 -5.75 49.75 2.74
CA LYS A 13 -6.75 50.70 2.17
C LYS A 13 -7.12 50.35 0.72
N ASN A 14 -8.35 49.88 0.53
CA ASN A 14 -8.98 49.59 -0.76
C ASN A 14 -9.19 50.86 -1.61
N ARG A 15 -9.14 50.71 -2.95
CA ARG A 15 -10.10 51.33 -3.91
C ARG A 15 -9.98 50.74 -5.33
N LYS A 16 -10.92 49.82 -5.63
CA LYS A 16 -11.77 49.69 -6.84
C LYS A 16 -11.10 49.73 -8.24
N ILE A 17 -11.27 48.65 -9.02
CA ILE A 17 -11.85 48.54 -10.39
C ILE A 17 -11.75 47.05 -10.79
N LEU A 18 -12.84 46.26 -10.76
CA LEU A 18 -13.82 46.00 -11.84
C LEU A 18 -13.19 45.29 -13.06
N VAL A 19 -13.24 43.95 -13.13
CA VAL A 19 -14.21 43.09 -13.87
C VAL A 19 -13.62 42.52 -15.17
N ALA A 20 -13.57 41.19 -15.23
CA ALA A 20 -14.00 40.44 -16.40
C ALA A 20 -14.60 39.11 -15.91
N THR A 21 -15.93 39.10 -15.90
CA THR A 21 -16.80 37.95 -15.68
C THR A 21 -16.90 37.10 -16.94
N ALA A 22 -16.75 35.79 -16.78
CA ALA A 22 -17.60 34.78 -17.40
C ALA A 22 -17.80 33.72 -16.30
N GLY A 23 -18.89 33.76 -15.53
CA GLY A 23 -20.24 33.41 -15.98
C GLY A 23 -20.43 31.91 -15.69
N LEU A 24 -20.72 31.55 -14.43
CA LEU A 24 -22.03 31.04 -13.96
C LEU A 24 -22.40 29.70 -14.64
N LEU A 25 -22.58 28.58 -13.94
CA LEU A 25 -23.74 28.33 -13.08
C LEU A 25 -23.53 27.10 -12.18
N LEU A 26 -23.82 27.30 -10.89
CA LEU A 26 -24.69 26.49 -10.01
C LEU A 26 -24.50 24.97 -9.88
N GLY A 27 -24.46 24.53 -8.62
CA GLY A 27 -25.21 23.33 -8.23
C GLY A 27 -24.46 22.38 -7.31
N ALA A 28 -24.89 22.33 -6.05
CA ALA A 28 -24.51 21.30 -5.11
C ALA A 28 -24.81 19.91 -5.67
N GLY A 29 -23.81 19.04 -5.68
CA GLY A 29 -23.94 17.64 -6.03
C GLY A 29 -22.77 16.86 -5.50
N LEU A 30 -22.99 16.12 -4.41
CA LEU A 30 -22.16 14.98 -4.03
C LEU A 30 -21.97 14.09 -5.27
N LEU A 31 -20.78 14.10 -5.85
CA LEU A 31 -20.36 13.06 -6.78
C LEU A 31 -19.08 12.47 -6.20
N PHE A 32 -19.25 11.46 -5.35
CA PHE A 32 -18.33 10.34 -5.35
C PHE A 32 -18.20 9.91 -6.81
N ALA A 33 -17.13 10.35 -7.47
CA ALA A 33 -16.72 9.79 -8.73
C ALA A 33 -16.36 8.33 -8.46
N GLN A 34 -17.37 7.46 -8.55
CA GLN A 34 -17.19 6.04 -8.80
C GLN A 34 -16.67 5.93 -10.23
N GLY A 35 -15.37 6.20 -10.39
CA GLY A 35 -14.64 5.87 -11.59
C GLY A 35 -14.51 4.35 -11.70
N PRO A 36 -14.71 3.76 -12.89
CA PRO A 36 -14.56 2.33 -13.08
C PRO A 36 -13.09 1.92 -12.82
N GLY A 37 -12.89 1.18 -11.73
CA GLY A 37 -11.88 0.13 -11.67
C GLY A 37 -10.42 0.54 -11.70
N LEU A 38 -9.95 1.33 -10.74
CA LEU A 38 -8.61 1.04 -10.20
C LEU A 38 -8.73 -0.23 -9.37
N ARG A 39 -8.62 -1.39 -10.03
CA ARG A 39 -8.28 -2.63 -9.33
C ARG A 39 -7.08 -2.30 -8.45
N ALA A 40 -7.27 -2.29 -7.14
CA ALA A 40 -6.21 -2.11 -6.16
C ALA A 40 -5.16 -3.21 -6.40
N ARG A 41 -4.17 -2.90 -7.24
CA ARG A 41 -3.04 -3.76 -7.56
C ARG A 41 -2.14 -3.74 -6.33
N GLY A 42 -2.55 -4.51 -5.32
CA GLY A 42 -1.94 -4.46 -3.99
C GLY A 42 -2.81 -4.98 -2.87
N GLU A 43 -4.02 -5.50 -3.13
CA GLU A 43 -4.72 -6.28 -2.10
C GLU A 43 -3.93 -7.57 -1.81
N PHE A 44 -3.17 -7.55 -0.73
CA PHE A 44 -2.63 -8.75 -0.10
C PHE A 44 -3.80 -9.55 0.48
N LYS A 45 -4.52 -10.26 -0.39
CA LYS A 45 -5.44 -11.32 0.01
C LYS A 45 -4.63 -12.60 0.05
N PRO A 46 -4.38 -13.17 1.23
CA PRO A 46 -3.75 -14.48 1.29
C PRO A 46 -4.57 -15.49 0.50
N ARG A 47 -3.87 -16.30 -0.31
CA ARG A 47 -4.50 -17.19 -1.30
C ARG A 47 -5.52 -18.15 -0.69
N PHE A 48 -5.37 -18.52 0.59
CA PHE A 48 -6.30 -19.42 1.28
C PHE A 48 -7.62 -18.75 1.70
N LEU A 49 -7.71 -17.42 1.83
CA LEU A 49 -9.01 -16.76 2.00
C LEU A 49 -9.92 -17.00 0.79
N GLY A 50 -9.33 -17.15 -0.40
CA GLY A 50 -10.05 -17.52 -1.61
C GLY A 50 -10.34 -19.02 -1.74
N ALA A 51 -9.81 -19.87 -0.85
CA ALA A 51 -9.91 -21.34 -0.94
C ALA A 51 -11.24 -21.91 -0.41
N GLY A 52 -12.26 -21.06 -0.22
CA GLY A 52 -13.57 -21.50 0.23
C GLY A 52 -13.53 -22.19 1.60
N LEU A 53 -12.89 -21.56 2.59
CA LEU A 53 -12.78 -22.07 3.96
C LEU A 53 -14.13 -22.19 4.68
N GLY A 54 -15.25 -21.79 4.05
CA GLY A 54 -16.56 -21.77 4.72
C GLY A 54 -16.55 -20.80 5.91
N LEU A 55 -15.99 -19.61 5.71
CA LEU A 55 -15.90 -18.61 6.77
C LEU A 55 -17.29 -18.12 7.17
N THR A 56 -17.53 -17.99 8.47
CA THR A 56 -18.72 -17.31 9.01
C THR A 56 -18.67 -15.82 8.69
N GLU A 57 -19.81 -15.12 8.75
CA GLU A 57 -19.85 -13.67 8.54
C GLU A 57 -18.95 -12.93 9.55
N ASP A 58 -18.93 -13.37 10.80
CA ASP A 58 -18.04 -12.81 11.83
C ASP A 58 -16.56 -13.00 11.49
N GLN A 59 -16.18 -14.19 10.98
CA GLN A 59 -14.80 -14.45 10.53
C GLN A 59 -14.43 -13.58 9.32
N LYS A 60 -15.37 -13.34 8.39
CA LYS A 60 -15.16 -12.44 7.24
C LYS A 60 -14.99 -10.99 7.70
N ALA A 61 -15.79 -10.53 8.66
CA ALA A 61 -15.68 -9.19 9.23
C ALA A 61 -14.33 -9.00 9.93
N LYS A 62 -13.92 -9.97 10.77
CA LYS A 62 -12.59 -9.98 11.41
C LYS A 62 -11.46 -9.99 10.37
N ALA A 63 -11.56 -10.81 9.33
CA ALA A 63 -10.57 -10.84 8.24
C ALA A 63 -10.44 -9.46 7.57
N LYS A 64 -11.57 -8.81 7.23
CA LYS A 64 -11.57 -7.48 6.62
C LYS A 64 -10.89 -6.45 7.52
N SER A 65 -11.17 -6.48 8.82
CA SER A 65 -10.53 -5.58 9.79
C SER A 65 -9.03 -5.84 9.89
N ILE A 66 -8.62 -7.09 10.08
CA ILE A 66 -7.21 -7.49 10.25
C ILE A 66 -6.39 -7.12 9.02
N PHE A 67 -6.85 -7.46 7.82
CA PHE A 67 -6.12 -7.15 6.58
C PHE A 67 -6.23 -5.70 6.15
N GLY A 68 -7.33 -5.03 6.52
CA GLY A 68 -7.45 -3.58 6.39
C GLY A 68 -6.38 -2.86 7.19
N ALA A 69 -6.26 -3.18 8.49
CA ALA A 69 -5.25 -2.59 9.36
C ALA A 69 -3.82 -2.88 8.88
N ALA A 70 -3.52 -4.14 8.52
CA ALA A 70 -2.21 -4.51 7.97
C ALA A 70 -1.88 -3.77 6.67
N ARG A 71 -2.89 -3.52 5.82
CA ARG A 71 -2.72 -2.73 4.61
C ARG A 71 -2.39 -1.27 4.95
N GLU A 72 -3.13 -0.65 5.85
CA GLU A 72 -2.87 0.73 6.28
C GLU A 72 -1.47 0.88 6.90
N GLN A 73 -1.06 -0.05 7.77
CA GLN A 73 0.27 -0.08 8.36
C GLN A 73 1.37 -0.26 7.29
N GLY A 74 1.13 -1.07 6.26
CA GLY A 74 2.09 -1.33 5.20
C GLY A 74 2.20 -0.24 4.12
N LYS A 75 1.22 0.66 4.00
CA LYS A 75 1.23 1.76 2.99
C LYS A 75 2.52 2.58 2.99
N PRO A 76 2.98 3.16 4.12
CA PRO A 76 4.20 3.96 4.11
C PRO A 76 5.43 3.16 3.70
N VAL A 77 5.51 1.88 4.09
CA VAL A 77 6.63 1.00 3.71
C VAL A 77 6.63 0.75 2.19
N MET A 78 5.44 0.52 1.60
CA MET A 78 5.29 0.37 0.15
C MET A 78 5.66 1.64 -0.62
N GLU A 79 5.33 2.82 -0.09
CA GLU A 79 5.71 4.10 -0.67
C GLU A 79 7.23 4.29 -0.65
N GLN A 80 7.89 3.97 0.45
CA GLN A 80 9.35 4.01 0.56
C GLN A 80 10.03 3.05 -0.41
N LEU A 81 9.50 1.84 -0.58
CA LEU A 81 10.01 0.88 -1.57
C LEU A 81 9.87 1.40 -3.01
N LYS A 82 8.74 2.03 -3.33
CA LYS A 82 8.54 2.64 -4.64
C LYS A 82 9.58 3.73 -4.92
N SER A 83 9.85 4.58 -3.94
CA SER A 83 10.92 5.59 -4.04
C SER A 83 12.31 4.94 -4.15
N GLY A 84 12.58 3.90 -3.35
CA GLY A 84 13.82 3.14 -3.40
C GLY A 84 14.09 2.47 -4.76
N HIS A 85 13.04 1.98 -5.43
CA HIS A 85 13.17 1.44 -6.79
C HIS A 85 13.55 2.51 -7.83
N GLN A 86 13.03 3.73 -7.71
CA GLN A 86 13.42 4.85 -8.57
C GLN A 86 14.89 5.24 -8.32
N ALA A 87 15.29 5.37 -7.06
CA ALA A 87 16.67 5.66 -6.68
C ALA A 87 17.64 4.57 -7.16
N MET A 88 17.23 3.29 -7.10
CA MET A 88 18.04 2.17 -7.60
C MET A 88 18.25 2.26 -9.11
N ALA A 89 17.21 2.61 -9.87
CA ALA A 89 17.32 2.78 -11.32
C ALA A 89 18.33 3.88 -11.70
N GLU A 90 18.34 5.00 -10.96
CA GLU A 90 19.31 6.07 -11.17
C GLU A 90 20.74 5.66 -10.77
N ALA A 91 20.91 4.97 -9.63
CA ALA A 91 22.21 4.46 -9.21
C ALA A 91 22.82 3.46 -10.22
N VAL A 92 21.97 2.61 -10.82
CA VAL A 92 22.38 1.70 -11.90
C VAL A 92 22.83 2.47 -13.14
N LYS A 93 22.09 3.48 -13.59
CA LYS A 93 22.49 4.31 -14.74
C LYS A 93 23.80 5.04 -14.48
N ALA A 94 24.04 5.47 -13.25
CA ALA A 94 25.27 6.12 -12.82
C ALA A 94 26.43 5.13 -12.59
N ASN A 95 26.20 3.82 -12.64
CA ASN A 95 27.14 2.77 -12.24
C ASN A 95 27.73 2.99 -10.84
N ASP A 96 26.91 3.52 -9.91
CA ASP A 96 27.32 3.83 -8.54
C ASP A 96 27.13 2.60 -7.65
N GLY A 97 28.16 1.75 -7.58
CA GLY A 97 28.14 0.51 -6.80
C GLY A 97 27.93 0.72 -5.29
N ALA A 98 28.45 1.80 -4.71
CA ALA A 98 28.28 2.10 -3.30
C ALA A 98 26.81 2.44 -3.00
N ARG A 99 26.19 3.29 -3.84
CA ARG A 99 24.78 3.64 -3.71
C ARG A 99 23.85 2.47 -3.97
N ILE A 100 24.18 1.61 -4.94
CA ILE A 100 23.44 0.37 -5.20
C ILE A 100 23.42 -0.50 -3.93
N LYS A 101 24.58 -0.70 -3.28
CA LYS A 101 24.65 -1.51 -2.07
C LYS A 101 23.80 -0.91 -0.94
N GLU A 102 23.92 0.39 -0.69
CA GLU A 102 23.15 1.08 0.35
C GLU A 102 21.64 0.97 0.12
N LEU A 103 21.19 1.20 -1.11
CA LEU A 103 19.78 1.09 -1.48
C LEU A 103 19.27 -0.35 -1.37
N ALA A 104 20.10 -1.35 -1.66
CA ALA A 104 19.74 -2.76 -1.49
C ALA A 104 19.54 -3.12 -0.02
N ASP A 105 20.43 -2.68 0.87
CA ASP A 105 20.33 -2.90 2.31
C ASP A 105 19.06 -2.23 2.87
N SER A 106 18.76 -1.01 2.43
CA SER A 106 17.53 -0.29 2.77
C SER A 106 16.26 -1.03 2.29
N GLN A 107 16.23 -1.47 1.04
CA GLN A 107 15.10 -2.25 0.51
C GLN A 107 14.90 -3.57 1.26
N ALA A 108 15.98 -4.25 1.67
CA ALA A 108 15.90 -5.47 2.47
C ALA A 108 15.22 -5.23 3.83
N ALA A 109 15.57 -4.13 4.50
CA ALA A 109 14.94 -3.75 5.76
C ALA A 109 13.44 -3.46 5.59
N LEU A 110 13.05 -2.73 4.53
CA LEU A 110 11.64 -2.45 4.24
C LEU A 110 10.84 -3.70 3.86
N MET A 111 11.44 -4.60 3.07
CA MET A 111 10.84 -5.91 2.77
C MET A 111 10.60 -6.73 4.03
N SER A 112 11.56 -6.75 4.96
CA SER A 112 11.43 -7.42 6.25
C SER A 112 10.23 -6.90 7.05
N GLN A 113 10.08 -5.57 7.12
CA GLN A 113 8.92 -4.94 7.79
C GLN A 113 7.59 -5.35 7.16
N LEU A 114 7.48 -5.36 5.83
CA LEU A 114 6.25 -5.81 5.16
C LEU A 114 5.94 -7.28 5.42
N ILE A 115 6.97 -8.13 5.44
CA ILE A 115 6.81 -9.56 5.76
C ILE A 115 6.28 -9.70 7.18
N ALA A 116 6.84 -8.96 8.15
CA ALA A 116 6.37 -8.98 9.53
C ALA A 116 4.90 -8.55 9.64
N ILE A 117 4.53 -7.39 9.09
CA ILE A 117 3.15 -6.86 9.10
C ILE A 117 2.17 -7.88 8.53
N ARG A 118 2.47 -8.43 7.36
CA ARG A 118 1.62 -9.42 6.70
C ARG A 118 1.51 -10.71 7.51
N SER A 119 2.62 -11.19 8.06
CA SER A 119 2.65 -12.46 8.80
C SER A 119 1.92 -12.36 10.13
N GLN A 120 2.04 -11.23 10.83
CA GLN A 120 1.25 -10.96 12.04
C GLN A 120 -0.25 -10.93 11.73
N ALA A 121 -0.65 -10.27 10.65
CA ALA A 121 -2.05 -10.28 10.21
C ALA A 121 -2.53 -11.70 9.85
N MET A 122 -1.70 -12.51 9.18
CA MET A 122 -1.99 -13.92 8.92
C MET A 122 -2.22 -14.69 10.21
N ALA A 123 -1.33 -14.53 11.20
CA ALA A 123 -1.41 -15.24 12.48
C ALA A 123 -2.69 -14.88 13.24
N GLN A 124 -3.02 -13.58 13.30
CA GLN A 124 -4.26 -13.10 13.91
C GLN A 124 -5.50 -13.70 13.24
N PHE A 125 -5.56 -13.71 11.90
CA PHE A 125 -6.68 -14.31 11.19
C PHE A 125 -6.73 -15.83 11.38
N TYR A 126 -5.59 -16.53 11.31
CA TYR A 126 -5.51 -17.98 11.50
C TYR A 126 -6.01 -18.41 12.87
N ALA A 127 -5.80 -17.59 13.91
CA ALA A 127 -6.33 -17.83 15.24
C ALA A 127 -7.88 -17.80 15.31
N THR A 128 -8.54 -17.15 14.35
CA THR A 128 -10.02 -17.09 14.27
C THR A 128 -10.66 -18.32 13.61
N LEU A 129 -9.86 -19.19 13.01
CA LEU A 129 -10.33 -20.36 12.28
C LEU A 129 -10.62 -21.53 13.23
N THR A 130 -11.64 -22.32 12.89
CA THR A 130 -11.89 -23.62 13.55
C THR A 130 -10.78 -24.63 13.20
N PRO A 131 -10.64 -25.72 13.97
CA PRO A 131 -9.68 -26.78 13.64
C PRO A 131 -9.82 -27.33 12.21
N GLU A 132 -11.05 -27.50 11.72
CA GLU A 132 -11.35 -28.02 10.39
C GLU A 132 -10.95 -27.02 9.30
N GLN A 133 -11.23 -25.73 9.52
CA GLN A 133 -10.83 -24.65 8.63
C GLN A 133 -9.30 -24.51 8.55
N LYS A 134 -8.61 -24.69 9.68
CA LYS A 134 -7.14 -24.72 9.76
C LYS A 134 -6.57 -25.87 8.93
N ALA A 135 -7.09 -27.08 9.10
CA ALA A 135 -6.69 -28.24 8.31
C ALA A 135 -6.86 -28.00 6.80
N LYS A 136 -8.00 -27.43 6.38
CA LYS A 136 -8.23 -27.07 4.98
C LYS A 136 -7.27 -25.99 4.46
N ALA A 137 -6.92 -25.01 5.30
CA ALA A 137 -5.96 -23.98 4.95
C ALA A 137 -4.56 -24.56 4.76
N ASP A 138 -4.14 -25.50 5.60
CA ASP A 138 -2.83 -26.17 5.50
C ASP A 138 -2.75 -27.11 4.29
N GLU A 139 -3.81 -27.87 4.01
CA GLU A 139 -3.90 -28.68 2.79
C GLU A 139 -3.78 -27.81 1.52
N PHE A 140 -4.43 -26.64 1.51
CA PHE A 140 -4.28 -25.69 0.41
C PHE A 140 -2.84 -25.19 0.28
N ARG A 141 -2.16 -24.88 1.39
CA ARG A 141 -0.74 -24.46 1.37
C ARG A 141 0.15 -25.54 0.76
N ASN A 142 -0.06 -26.81 1.14
CA ASN A 142 0.69 -27.95 0.60
C ASN A 142 0.47 -28.09 -0.91
N ARG A 143 -0.77 -28.02 -1.39
CA ARG A 143 -1.06 -28.05 -2.84
C ARG A 143 -0.39 -26.90 -3.60
N VAL A 144 -0.36 -25.69 -3.01
CA VAL A 144 0.32 -24.56 -3.62
C VAL A 144 1.84 -24.78 -3.66
N LYS A 145 2.42 -25.34 -2.60
CA LYS A 145 3.85 -25.70 -2.52
C LYS A 145 4.21 -26.72 -3.62
N GLU A 146 3.49 -27.82 -3.72
CA GLU A 146 3.70 -28.85 -4.76
C GLU A 146 3.60 -28.26 -6.17
N ARG A 147 2.60 -27.41 -6.42
CA ARG A 147 2.47 -26.73 -7.72
C ARG A 147 3.67 -25.83 -8.01
N MET A 148 4.21 -25.15 -7.00
CA MET A 148 5.42 -24.34 -7.18
C MET A 148 6.64 -25.22 -7.47
N GLU A 149 6.85 -26.31 -6.73
CA GLU A 149 7.93 -27.27 -6.95
C GLU A 149 7.89 -27.85 -8.37
N LYS A 150 6.71 -28.28 -8.84
CA LYS A 150 6.52 -28.75 -10.22
C LYS A 150 6.89 -27.68 -11.25
N ARG A 151 6.56 -26.41 -11.01
CA ARG A 151 6.92 -25.30 -11.91
C ARG A 151 8.42 -25.02 -11.89
N MET A 152 9.08 -25.15 -10.74
CA MET A 152 10.52 -24.97 -10.61
C MET A 152 11.29 -26.09 -11.30
N SER A 153 10.88 -27.35 -11.10
CA SER A 153 11.45 -28.51 -11.78
C SER A 153 11.38 -28.38 -13.30
N LYS A 154 10.24 -27.93 -13.84
CA LYS A 154 10.10 -27.67 -15.29
C LYS A 154 10.98 -26.52 -15.81
N ARG A 155 11.30 -25.52 -14.98
CA ARG A 155 12.15 -24.38 -15.39
C ARG A 155 13.65 -24.69 -15.34
N GLY A 156 14.06 -25.69 -14.56
CA GLY A 156 15.46 -26.15 -14.48
C GLY A 156 15.83 -27.24 -15.50
N GLN A 157 14.93 -27.58 -16.43
CA GLN A 157 15.16 -28.55 -17.51
C GLN A 157 15.50 -27.89 -18.86
N PHE A 158 15.87 -26.60 -18.86
CA PHE A 158 16.32 -25.84 -20.03
C PHE A 158 17.74 -25.35 -19.83
#